data_AF-A0A7C6F451-F1
#
_entry.id   AF-A0A7C6F451-F1
#
_cell.length_a   1.000
_cell.length_b   1.000
_cell.length_c   1.000
_cell.angle_alpha   90.00
_cell.angle_beta   90.00
_cell.angle_gamma   90.00
#
_symmetry.space_group_name_H-M   'P 1'
#
loop_
_entity.id
_entity.type
_entity.pdbx_description
1 polymer ?
#
loop_
_entity_poly.entity_id
_entity_poly.type
_entity_poly.pdbx_seq_one_letter_code
_entity_poly.pdbx_strand_id
1 'polypeptide(L)'
;AEPDNPPQGLNDRAADNWRPLLILADCAAGEWPAMARKAAEILSAARDGDNDDLLVRLLVDLKIIFSEEGRDAIPACDLVDQLCRMEEAPWATISGGRPLTPQKLSRMLRKFGVRSRKGRTNNMYVREDLEDKWERYCPQYGGQSGPANNAETKKSPYLPNQTSTPPQVDVSVNVKKI
;
A
#
# COMPACT_ATOMS: atom_id res chain seq x y z
N ALA A 1 -24.77 -21.32 -11.28
CA ALA A 1 -23.55 -20.99 -10.53
C ALA A 1 -23.72 -21.56 -9.13
N GLU A 2 -22.71 -22.24 -8.57
CA GLU A 2 -22.79 -22.71 -7.18
C GLU A 2 -22.87 -21.50 -6.24
N PRO A 3 -23.75 -21.53 -5.22
CA PRO A 3 -24.16 -20.36 -4.42
C PRO A 3 -23.10 -19.85 -3.42
N ASP A 4 -21.91 -20.46 -3.38
CA ASP A 4 -20.90 -20.21 -2.35
C ASP A 4 -19.50 -19.98 -2.93
N ASN A 5 -19.40 -19.58 -4.21
CA ASN A 5 -18.09 -19.31 -4.81
C ASN A 5 -17.73 -17.82 -4.65
N PRO A 6 -16.85 -17.44 -3.68
CA PRO A 6 -16.29 -16.11 -3.63
C PRO A 6 -15.47 -15.85 -4.91
N PRO A 7 -15.31 -14.57 -5.31
CA PRO A 7 -14.44 -14.24 -6.44
C PRO A 7 -13.02 -14.80 -6.23
N GLN A 8 -12.41 -15.34 -7.29
CA GLN A 8 -11.10 -16.01 -7.22
C GLN A 8 -9.96 -15.12 -6.71
N GLY A 9 -10.13 -13.80 -6.71
CA GLY A 9 -9.13 -12.83 -6.25
C GLY A 9 -9.12 -12.55 -4.74
N LEU A 10 -9.99 -13.17 -3.94
CA LEU A 10 -10.01 -12.94 -2.49
C LEU A 10 -9.05 -13.86 -1.75
N ASN A 11 -8.31 -13.31 -0.78
CA ASN A 11 -7.58 -14.13 0.18
C ASN A 11 -8.54 -14.90 1.11
N ASP A 12 -8.08 -16.02 1.68
CA ASP A 12 -8.91 -16.95 2.48
C ASP A 12 -9.76 -16.27 3.54
N ARG A 13 -9.19 -15.31 4.28
CA ARG A 13 -9.91 -14.58 5.32
C ARG A 13 -10.98 -13.67 4.73
N ALA A 14 -10.69 -13.00 3.62
CA ALA A 14 -11.67 -12.17 2.95
C ALA A 14 -12.81 -13.04 2.40
N ALA A 15 -12.49 -14.17 1.78
CA ALA A 15 -13.46 -15.15 1.31
C ALA A 15 -14.40 -15.59 2.46
N ASP A 16 -13.86 -16.00 3.61
CA ASP A 16 -14.64 -16.41 4.77
C ASP A 16 -15.61 -15.32 5.27
N ASN A 17 -15.19 -14.05 5.27
CA ASN A 17 -16.05 -12.94 5.67
C ASN A 17 -17.14 -12.64 4.65
N TRP A 18 -16.86 -12.81 3.36
CA TRP A 18 -17.79 -12.49 2.27
C TRP A 18 -18.80 -13.60 2.00
N ARG A 19 -18.46 -14.87 2.25
CA ARG A 19 -19.35 -16.03 2.06
C ARG A 19 -20.78 -15.82 2.60
N PRO A 20 -21.03 -15.48 3.88
CA PRO A 20 -22.39 -15.31 4.38
C PRO A 20 -23.14 -14.16 3.68
N LEU A 21 -22.44 -13.10 3.26
CA LEU A 21 -23.03 -11.97 2.55
C LEU A 21 -23.40 -12.32 1.10
N LEU A 22 -22.56 -13.13 0.43
CA LEU A 22 -22.81 -13.61 -0.92
C LEU A 22 -24.01 -14.56 -0.96
N ILE A 23 -24.14 -15.44 0.04
CA ILE A 23 -25.31 -16.32 0.16
C ILE A 23 -26.61 -15.50 0.31
N LEU A 24 -26.61 -14.45 1.14
CA LEU A 24 -27.77 -13.56 1.28
C LEU A 24 -28.09 -12.81 -0.01
N ALA A 25 -27.06 -12.35 -0.74
CA ALA A 25 -27.24 -11.68 -2.02
C ALA A 25 -27.82 -12.62 -3.10
N ASP A 26 -27.36 -13.89 -3.12
CA ASP A 26 -27.90 -14.93 -4.00
C ASP A 26 -29.38 -15.24 -3.66
N CYS A 27 -29.75 -15.25 -2.37
CA CYS A 27 -31.16 -15.37 -1.94
C CYS A 27 -32.03 -14.16 -2.33
N ALA A 28 -31.47 -12.95 -2.36
CA ALA A 28 -32.19 -11.73 -2.72
C ALA A 28 -32.49 -11.63 -4.24
N ALA A 29 -31.76 -12.39 -5.06
CA ALA A 29 -31.87 -12.44 -6.52
C ALA A 29 -31.75 -11.06 -7.21
N GLY A 30 -32.04 -11.00 -8.51
CA GLY A 30 -31.90 -9.77 -9.31
C GLY A 30 -30.45 -9.35 -9.46
N GLU A 31 -30.16 -8.06 -9.21
CA GLU A 31 -28.83 -7.46 -9.38
C GLU A 31 -27.91 -7.66 -8.16
N TRP A 32 -28.47 -8.04 -7.01
CA TRP A 32 -27.72 -8.19 -5.74
C TRP A 32 -26.53 -9.16 -5.81
N PRO A 33 -26.65 -10.35 -6.43
CA PRO A 33 -25.53 -11.28 -6.60
C PRO A 33 -24.32 -10.65 -7.32
N ALA A 34 -24.58 -9.86 -8.36
CA ALA A 34 -23.54 -9.23 -9.15
C ALA A 34 -22.88 -8.06 -8.40
N MET A 35 -23.69 -7.22 -7.75
CA MET A 35 -23.18 -6.11 -6.94
C MET A 35 -22.34 -6.59 -5.76
N ALA A 36 -22.77 -7.64 -5.07
CA ALA A 36 -22.05 -8.16 -3.91
C ALA A 36 -20.67 -8.72 -4.29
N ARG A 37 -20.55 -9.46 -5.40
CA ARG A 37 -19.26 -9.95 -5.90
C ARG A 37 -18.34 -8.81 -6.32
N LYS A 38 -18.87 -7.80 -7.02
CA LYS A 38 -18.10 -6.60 -7.40
C LYS A 38 -17.62 -5.80 -6.18
N ALA A 39 -18.47 -5.65 -5.16
CA ALA A 39 -18.08 -5.00 -3.91
C ALA A 39 -17.00 -5.80 -3.18
N ALA A 40 -17.11 -7.13 -3.14
CA ALA A 40 -16.11 -8.01 -2.55
C ALA A 40 -14.74 -7.84 -3.20
N GLU A 41 -14.68 -7.82 -4.53
CA GLU A 41 -13.44 -7.58 -5.27
C GLU A 41 -12.83 -6.21 -4.96
N ILE A 42 -13.62 -5.13 -5.07
CA ILE A 42 -13.13 -3.76 -4.88
C ILE A 42 -12.61 -3.54 -3.45
N LEU A 43 -13.39 -3.96 -2.45
CA LEU A 43 -13.07 -3.71 -1.04
C LEU A 43 -11.92 -4.61 -0.53
N SER A 44 -11.81 -5.83 -1.05
CA SER A 44 -10.70 -6.72 -0.70
C SER A 44 -9.40 -6.32 -1.40
N ALA A 45 -9.44 -5.86 -2.66
CA ALA A 45 -8.26 -5.38 -3.37
C ALA A 45 -7.64 -4.13 -2.72
N ALA A 46 -8.46 -3.16 -2.33
CA ALA A 46 -7.99 -1.94 -1.66
C ALA A 46 -7.29 -2.25 -0.32
N ARG A 47 -7.86 -3.17 0.46
CA ARG A 47 -7.31 -3.64 1.74
C ARG A 47 -5.94 -4.31 1.58
N ASP A 48 -5.77 -5.11 0.53
CA ASP A 48 -4.51 -5.82 0.29
C ASP A 48 -3.44 -4.85 -0.23
N GLY A 49 -3.80 -3.89 -1.09
CA GLY A 49 -2.90 -2.81 -1.54
C GLY A 49 -2.34 -1.95 -0.39
N ASP A 50 -3.20 -1.47 0.51
CA ASP A 50 -2.77 -0.68 1.67
C ASP A 50 -1.80 -1.47 2.58
N ASN A 51 -2.01 -2.78 2.70
CA ASN A 51 -1.12 -3.64 3.48
C ASN A 51 0.23 -3.85 2.80
N ASP A 52 0.26 -3.97 1.48
CA ASP A 52 1.48 -4.17 0.71
C ASP A 52 2.35 -2.91 0.71
N ASP A 53 1.75 -1.73 0.56
CA ASP A 53 2.47 -0.44 0.66
C ASP A 53 3.11 -0.26 2.05
N LEU A 54 2.38 -0.62 3.11
CA LEU A 54 2.90 -0.58 4.48
C LEU A 54 4.07 -1.55 4.70
N LEU A 55 4.03 -2.71 4.06
CA LEU A 55 5.11 -3.70 4.13
C LEU A 55 6.35 -3.24 3.37
N VAL A 56 6.18 -2.62 2.20
CA VAL A 56 7.29 -2.00 1.47
C VAL A 56 7.90 -0.85 2.28
N ARG A 57 7.05 -0.01 2.90
CA ARG A 57 7.53 1.05 3.81
C ARG A 57 8.35 0.50 4.96
N LEU A 58 7.93 -0.63 5.56
CA LEU A 58 8.72 -1.31 6.59
C LEU A 58 10.13 -1.66 6.10
N LEU A 59 10.27 -2.19 4.89
CA LEU A 59 11.59 -2.53 4.34
C LEU A 59 12.46 -1.29 4.14
N VAL A 60 11.87 -0.18 3.67
CA VAL A 60 12.57 1.10 3.52
C VAL A 60 13.07 1.61 4.87
N ASP A 61 12.21 1.67 5.87
CA ASP A 61 12.57 2.20 7.19
C ASP A 61 13.63 1.30 7.88
N LEU A 62 13.54 -0.03 7.71
CA LEU A 62 14.59 -0.94 8.14
C LEU A 62 15.92 -0.67 7.42
N LYS A 63 15.91 -0.37 6.11
CA LYS A 63 17.14 -0.03 5.37
C LYS A 63 17.83 1.18 5.97
N ILE A 64 17.04 2.21 6.33
CA ILE A 64 17.55 3.43 6.97
C ILE A 64 18.20 3.08 8.30
N ILE A 65 17.50 2.37 9.18
CA ILE A 65 18.01 1.95 10.50
C ILE A 65 19.32 1.16 10.38
N PHE A 66 19.37 0.16 9.50
CA PHE A 66 20.59 -0.62 9.29
C PHE A 66 21.72 0.26 8.74
N SER A 67 21.44 1.22 7.86
CA SER A 67 22.45 2.12 7.31
C SER A 67 23.02 3.09 8.36
N GLU A 68 22.18 3.60 9.26
CA GLU A 68 22.58 4.52 10.34
C GLU A 68 23.38 3.80 11.44
N GLU A 69 22.95 2.60 11.84
CA GLU A 69 23.62 1.81 12.88
C GLU A 69 24.96 1.22 12.42
N GLY A 70 25.11 0.94 11.12
CA GLY A 70 26.32 0.30 10.58
C GLY A 70 26.57 -1.13 11.09
N ARG A 71 25.59 -1.75 11.76
CA ARG A 71 25.65 -3.14 12.25
C ARG A 71 25.14 -4.13 11.20
N ASP A 72 25.69 -5.33 11.20
CA ASP A 72 25.25 -6.43 10.33
C ASP A 72 24.07 -7.22 10.90
N ALA A 73 23.89 -7.19 12.21
CA ALA A 73 22.77 -7.84 12.88
C ALA A 73 22.24 -6.98 14.03
N ILE A 74 20.92 -6.78 14.05
CA ILE A 74 20.24 -5.95 15.05
C ILE A 74 19.16 -6.78 15.76
N PRO A 75 19.08 -6.75 17.10
CA PRO A 75 18.00 -7.39 17.84
C PRO A 75 16.62 -6.88 17.42
N ALA A 76 15.63 -7.76 17.43
CA ALA A 76 14.27 -7.40 17.06
C ALA A 76 13.65 -6.32 17.98
N CYS A 77 14.03 -6.29 19.26
CA CYS A 77 13.58 -5.26 20.19
C CYS A 77 14.14 -3.89 19.80
N ASP A 78 15.45 -3.79 19.58
CA ASP A 78 16.12 -2.56 19.18
C ASP A 78 15.56 -2.00 17.86
N LEU A 79 15.29 -2.86 16.87
CA LEU A 79 14.65 -2.45 15.62
C LEU A 79 13.26 -1.87 15.86
N VAL A 80 12.45 -2.51 16.70
CA VAL A 80 11.11 -2.01 17.03
C VAL A 80 11.19 -0.66 17.74
N ASP A 81 12.10 -0.51 18.69
CA ASP A 81 12.30 0.74 19.41
C ASP A 81 12.70 1.87 18.46
N GLN A 82 13.61 1.61 17.50
CA GLN A 82 14.01 2.60 16.50
C GLN A 82 12.90 2.92 15.51
N LEU A 83 12.18 1.91 15.00
CA LEU A 83 11.01 2.12 14.15
C LEU A 83 9.96 2.99 14.85
N CYS A 84 9.68 2.74 16.13
CA CYS A 84 8.70 3.52 16.89
C CYS A 84 9.15 4.96 17.19
N ARG A 85 10.43 5.29 17.05
CA ARG A 85 10.95 6.67 17.18
C ARG A 85 10.82 7.49 15.89
N MET A 86 10.54 6.85 14.76
CA MET A 86 10.34 7.55 13.49
C MET A 86 8.96 8.23 13.47
N GLU A 87 8.94 9.54 13.70
CA GLU A 87 7.70 10.32 13.85
C GLU A 87 6.88 10.40 12.54
N GLU A 88 7.56 10.39 11.40
CA GLU A 88 6.97 10.37 10.06
C GLU A 88 6.39 9.00 9.65
N ALA A 89 6.52 7.97 10.51
CA ALA A 89 6.11 6.61 10.19
C ALA A 89 5.05 6.08 11.17
N PRO A 90 4.13 5.20 10.73
CA PRO A 90 3.00 4.78 11.56
C PRO A 90 3.38 3.75 12.64
N TRP A 91 4.66 3.42 12.83
CA TRP A 91 5.10 2.30 13.67
C TRP A 91 4.69 2.44 15.15
N ALA A 92 4.64 3.66 15.68
CA ALA A 92 4.22 3.93 17.06
C ALA A 92 2.72 3.66 17.31
N THR A 93 1.88 3.62 16.27
CA THR A 93 0.41 3.52 16.40
C THR A 93 -0.22 2.44 15.50
N ILE A 94 0.58 1.70 14.74
CA ILE A 94 0.17 0.70 13.74
C ILE A 94 -0.76 -0.41 14.26
N SER A 95 -0.83 -0.64 15.57
CA SER A 95 -1.67 -1.68 16.17
C SER A 95 -2.89 -1.09 16.89
N GLY A 96 -3.65 -0.25 16.18
CA GLY A 96 -4.84 0.39 16.74
C GLY A 96 -4.48 1.39 17.86
N GLY A 97 -3.50 2.26 17.61
CA GLY A 97 -2.99 3.21 18.59
C GLY A 97 -1.91 2.65 19.51
N ARG A 98 -1.45 1.41 19.28
CA ARG A 98 -0.36 0.79 20.04
C ARG A 98 0.92 0.66 19.19
N PRO A 99 2.10 0.70 19.82
CA PRO A 99 3.37 0.57 19.14
C PRO A 99 3.53 -0.80 18.48
N LEU A 100 4.39 -0.83 17.46
CA LEU A 100 4.86 -2.06 16.85
C LEU A 100 5.47 -2.97 17.93
N THR A 101 5.33 -4.28 17.76
CA THR A 101 5.92 -5.27 18.67
C THR A 101 6.83 -6.21 17.88
N PRO A 102 7.83 -6.84 18.52
CA PRO A 102 8.72 -7.79 17.84
C PRO A 102 7.97 -8.94 17.16
N GLN A 103 6.86 -9.38 17.76
CA GLN A 103 6.01 -10.43 17.20
C GLN A 103 5.29 -9.97 15.92
N LYS A 104 4.80 -8.72 15.89
CA LYS A 104 4.17 -8.16 14.69
C LYS A 104 5.20 -7.88 13.59
N LEU A 105 6.37 -7.35 13.96
CA LEU A 105 7.51 -7.18 13.05
C LEU A 105 7.86 -8.51 12.37
N SER A 106 7.97 -9.60 13.14
CA SER A 106 8.24 -10.93 12.60
C SER A 106 7.17 -11.38 11.61
N ARG A 107 5.88 -11.18 11.92
CA ARG A 107 4.78 -11.52 11.00
C ARG A 107 4.83 -10.72 9.70
N MET A 108 5.19 -9.44 9.77
CA MET A 108 5.32 -8.58 8.60
C MET A 108 6.50 -9.02 7.72
N LEU A 109 7.68 -9.19 8.32
CA LEU A 109 8.88 -9.65 7.61
C LEU A 109 8.73 -11.06 7.02
N ARG A 110 7.91 -11.91 7.65
CA ARG A 110 7.63 -13.25 7.14
C ARG A 110 7.01 -13.25 5.75
N LYS A 111 6.24 -12.22 5.39
CA LYS A 111 5.62 -12.05 4.06
C LYS A 111 6.65 -11.87 2.95
N PHE A 112 7.82 -11.32 3.27
CA PHE A 112 8.96 -11.23 2.34
C PHE A 112 9.89 -12.44 2.39
N GLY A 113 9.53 -13.49 3.15
CA GLY A 113 10.40 -14.65 3.36
C GLY A 113 11.50 -14.45 4.39
N VAL A 114 11.61 -13.25 5.01
CA VAL A 114 12.65 -12.95 6.00
C VAL A 114 12.29 -13.60 7.35
N ARG A 115 13.28 -14.12 8.07
CA ARG A 115 13.13 -14.74 9.39
C ARG A 115 14.22 -14.22 10.31
N SER A 116 13.92 -14.10 11.60
CA SER A 116 14.96 -13.77 12.58
C SER A 116 15.87 -14.97 12.83
N ARG A 117 17.17 -14.73 12.97
CA ARG A 117 18.14 -15.71 13.45
C ARG A 117 18.21 -15.67 14.98
N LYS A 118 18.47 -16.83 15.60
CA LYS A 118 18.59 -16.93 17.06
C LYS A 118 19.93 -16.33 17.49
N GLY A 119 19.89 -15.21 18.22
CA GLY A 119 21.07 -14.66 18.87
C GLY A 119 21.33 -15.30 20.23
N ARG A 120 22.38 -14.84 20.91
CA ARG A 120 22.75 -15.34 22.26
C ARG A 120 21.68 -15.06 23.31
N THR A 121 21.05 -13.90 23.22
CA THR A 121 20.03 -13.43 24.18
C THR A 121 18.68 -13.19 23.50
N ASN A 122 18.70 -12.52 22.34
CA ASN A 122 17.49 -12.13 21.62
C ASN A 122 17.53 -12.62 20.17
N ASN A 123 16.36 -12.72 19.55
CA ASN A 123 16.24 -12.94 18.11
C ASN A 123 16.72 -11.69 17.36
N MET A 124 17.50 -11.91 16.30
CA MET A 124 18.16 -10.85 15.53
C MET A 124 17.76 -10.94 14.06
N TYR A 125 17.73 -9.79 13.39
CA TYR A 125 17.65 -9.74 11.93
C TYR A 125 19.01 -9.38 11.38
N VAL A 126 19.41 -10.07 10.31
CA VAL A 126 20.70 -9.91 9.66
C VAL A 126 20.52 -9.14 8.38
N ARG A 127 21.44 -8.20 8.11
CA ARG A 127 21.46 -7.36 6.91
C ARG A 127 21.40 -8.21 5.63
N GLU A 128 22.22 -9.26 5.56
CA GLU A 128 22.28 -10.21 4.45
C GLU A 128 20.90 -10.78 4.06
N ASP A 129 20.05 -11.10 5.05
CA ASP A 129 18.71 -11.66 4.80
C ASP A 129 17.73 -10.61 4.22
N LEU A 130 18.07 -9.32 4.32
CA LEU A 130 17.26 -8.18 3.89
C LEU A 130 17.77 -7.53 2.59
N GLU A 131 19.04 -7.72 2.22
CA GLU A 131 19.66 -7.06 1.06
C GLU A 131 18.94 -7.35 -0.25
N ASP A 132 18.67 -8.61 -0.56
CA ASP A 132 17.88 -9.02 -1.74
C ASP A 132 16.50 -8.36 -1.76
N LYS A 133 15.89 -8.17 -0.58
CA LYS A 133 14.57 -7.54 -0.46
C LYS A 133 14.66 -6.03 -0.67
N TRP A 134 15.70 -5.38 -0.18
CA TRP A 134 15.92 -3.96 -0.45
C TRP A 134 16.22 -3.68 -1.91
N GLU A 135 16.98 -4.53 -2.58
CA GLU A 135 17.26 -4.38 -4.01
C GLU A 135 15.95 -4.49 -4.82
N ARG A 136 15.10 -5.46 -4.47
CA ARG A 136 13.85 -5.72 -5.19
C ARG A 136 12.73 -4.73 -4.90
N TYR A 137 12.56 -4.32 -3.64
CA TYR A 137 11.41 -3.52 -3.19
C TYR A 137 11.75 -2.07 -2.83
N CYS A 138 13.03 -1.74 -2.70
CA CYS A 138 13.49 -0.38 -2.36
C CYS A 138 14.42 0.24 -3.43
N PRO A 139 14.11 0.17 -4.75
CA PRO A 139 15.02 0.64 -5.81
C PRO A 139 15.29 2.15 -5.74
N GLN A 140 14.33 2.92 -5.24
CA GLN A 140 14.40 4.39 -5.15
C GLN A 140 15.10 4.93 -3.88
N TYR A 141 15.41 4.07 -2.91
CA TYR A 141 16.19 4.42 -1.71
C TYR A 141 17.66 3.98 -1.83
N GLY A 142 18.15 3.75 -3.05
CA GLY A 142 19.52 3.33 -3.38
C GLY A 142 20.56 4.46 -3.40
N GLY A 143 20.17 5.71 -3.15
CA GLY A 143 21.12 6.81 -3.09
C GLY A 143 20.46 8.09 -2.65
N GLN A 144 20.60 8.43 -1.36
CA GLN A 144 20.81 9.80 -0.86
C GLN A 144 20.94 9.78 0.67
N SER A 145 22.17 10.07 1.11
CA SER A 145 22.49 10.57 2.45
C SER A 145 22.39 12.11 2.46
N GLY A 146 21.64 12.69 3.40
CA GLY A 146 21.75 14.12 3.78
C GLY A 146 20.53 15.00 3.46
N PRO A 147 20.28 16.07 4.26
CA PRO A 147 18.97 16.35 4.86
C PRO A 147 18.05 17.28 4.05
N ALA A 148 16.79 17.28 4.49
CA ALA A 148 15.67 18.17 4.15
C ALA A 148 16.01 19.43 3.34
N ASN A 149 15.43 19.52 2.15
CA ASN A 149 14.72 20.68 1.62
C ASN A 149 14.28 20.36 0.19
N ASN A 150 12.97 20.21 -0.07
CA ASN A 150 12.31 21.11 -1.01
C ASN A 150 10.79 20.95 -0.97
N ALA A 151 10.12 22.01 -0.51
CA ALA A 151 8.82 22.38 -1.02
C ALA A 151 9.01 22.87 -2.45
N GLU A 152 8.83 22.01 -3.45
CA GLU A 152 8.69 22.47 -4.84
C GLU A 152 7.90 21.47 -5.69
N THR A 153 6.66 21.86 -5.90
CA THR A 153 5.71 21.51 -6.95
C THR A 153 6.37 20.94 -8.20
N LYS A 154 6.30 19.62 -8.41
CA LYS A 154 6.52 19.05 -9.74
C LYS A 154 5.32 19.33 -10.62
N LYS A 155 5.48 20.37 -11.44
CA LYS A 155 4.71 20.70 -12.63
C LYS A 155 4.48 19.44 -13.47
N SER A 156 3.20 19.14 -13.70
CA SER A 156 2.73 18.20 -14.71
C SER A 156 3.22 18.64 -16.10
N PRO A 157 3.73 17.73 -16.96
CA PRO A 157 4.09 18.06 -18.32
C PRO A 157 2.83 18.03 -19.19
N TYR A 158 2.04 19.10 -19.13
CA TYR A 158 1.12 19.46 -20.21
C TYR A 158 1.59 20.79 -20.82
N LEU A 159 2.04 20.71 -22.07
CA LEU A 159 2.38 21.87 -22.89
C LEU A 159 1.10 22.67 -23.28
N PRO A 160 1.25 23.97 -23.59
CA PRO A 160 0.25 25.00 -23.32
C PRO A 160 -0.80 25.23 -24.42
N ASN A 161 -1.91 25.82 -23.96
CA ASN A 161 -3.05 26.39 -24.68
C ASN A 161 -2.76 26.91 -26.10
N GLN A 162 -3.57 26.45 -27.06
CA GLN A 162 -3.99 27.26 -28.19
C GLN A 162 -5.50 27.44 -28.13
N THR A 163 -5.90 28.66 -27.79
CA THR A 163 -7.25 29.20 -27.89
C THR A 163 -7.68 29.12 -29.35
N SER A 164 -8.62 28.23 -29.68
CA SER A 164 -9.36 28.29 -30.93
C SER A 164 -10.80 28.65 -30.61
N THR A 165 -11.17 29.82 -31.10
CA THR A 165 -12.47 30.48 -31.10
C THR A 165 -13.63 29.53 -31.40
N PRO A 166 -14.76 29.60 -30.66
CA PRO A 166 -15.96 28.85 -31.03
C PRO A 166 -16.55 29.39 -32.35
N PRO A 167 -16.97 28.53 -33.30
CA PRO A 167 -17.54 28.98 -34.56
C PRO A 167 -18.86 29.72 -34.34
N GLN A 168 -18.94 30.92 -34.91
CA GLN A 168 -20.17 31.70 -35.05
C GLN A 168 -21.17 30.93 -35.91
N VAL A 169 -22.37 30.71 -35.38
CA VAL A 169 -23.53 30.26 -36.17
C VAL A 169 -24.08 31.45 -36.96
N ASP A 170 -23.93 31.38 -38.27
CA ASP A 170 -24.60 32.27 -39.23
C ASP A 170 -26.11 31.97 -39.20
N VAL A 171 -26.89 32.86 -38.59
CA VAL A 171 -28.34 32.89 -38.73
C VAL A 171 -28.68 34.09 -39.61
N SER A 172 -28.52 33.89 -40.92
CA SER A 172 -29.14 34.72 -41.94
C SER A 172 -30.65 34.48 -41.93
N VAL A 173 -31.41 35.33 -41.22
CA VAL A 173 -32.85 35.47 -41.43
C VAL A 173 -33.09 36.67 -42.34
N ASN A 174 -33.57 36.34 -43.54
CA ASN A 174 -33.90 37.22 -44.63
C ASN A 174 -35.08 38.13 -44.26
N VAL A 175 -34.82 39.44 -44.12
CA VAL A 175 -35.87 40.47 -44.07
C VAL A 175 -36.37 40.70 -45.51
N LYS A 176 -37.60 40.28 -45.80
CA LYS A 176 -38.33 40.78 -46.96
C LYS A 176 -39.48 41.66 -46.48
N LYS A 177 -39.34 42.96 -46.77
CA LYS A 177 -40.37 44.00 -46.76
C LYS A 177 -41.58 43.54 -47.59
N ILE A 178 -42.79 43.83 -47.09
CA ILE A 178 -43.81 44.74 -47.67
C ILE A 178 -44.69 45.19 -46.50
#